data_AF-A0A1V6N9I4-F1
#
_entry.id   AF-A0A1V6N9I4-F1
#
_cell.length_a   1.000
_cell.length_b   1.000
_cell.length_c   1.000
_cell.angle_alpha   90.00
_cell.angle_beta   90.00
_cell.angle_gamma   90.00
#
_symmetry.space_group_name_H-M   'P 1'
#
loop_
_entity.id
_entity.type
_entity.pdbx_description
1 polymer ?
#
loop_
_entity_poly.entity_id
_entity_poly.type
_entity_poly.pdbx_seq_one_letter_code
_entity_poly.pdbx_strand_id
1 'polypeptide(L)'
;MTTDTEEVLSNELIRLRISGGASGVDEGPITSRSTLDELIKSTFQPALHTQKILEPIVPTHPFFDRAKKLHRKHDWPEERFENFQRLLCGTRNFPCILLLNPKNDLLPFDEMVEATPTLTWLENTLEEIGLRLDDVIPEMFGLTLDFIREFKLPIILSCQCFRPFQHERWGSFNHDMIRKLSSSMIGAERQTVLGFHFEEHLIHCVQGFHPAALYHVDYEREQRLDKSLRQIFHSLFEPCAPWQTENLGKSLDGKTESIKILIQQLRLSAAEYDELRMRGHSLGMSQHREGLITAEQWDNTEKALNLIVPLLFLNTSTKSPL
;
A
#
# COMPACT_ATOMS: atom_id res chain seq x y z
N MET A 1 8.94 -44.73 -12.02
CA MET A 1 9.12 -43.70 -13.07
C MET A 1 8.79 -42.35 -12.45
N THR A 2 9.82 -41.64 -11.95
CA THR A 2 9.86 -40.19 -11.62
C THR A 2 11.16 -39.92 -10.86
N THR A 3 12.31 -40.09 -11.51
CA THR A 3 13.64 -39.79 -10.92
C THR A 3 14.47 -38.81 -11.74
N ASP A 4 14.06 -38.48 -12.96
CA ASP A 4 14.90 -37.66 -13.86
C ASP A 4 14.61 -36.15 -13.76
N THR A 5 13.57 -35.72 -13.05
CA THR A 5 13.18 -34.29 -12.95
C THR A 5 13.73 -33.59 -11.71
N GLU A 6 13.92 -34.30 -10.59
CA GLU A 6 14.52 -33.72 -9.39
C GLU A 6 16.05 -33.60 -9.49
N GLU A 7 16.69 -34.49 -10.25
CA GLU A 7 18.15 -34.46 -10.46
C GLU A 7 18.59 -33.32 -11.40
N VAL A 8 17.73 -32.89 -12.32
CA VAL A 8 17.99 -31.76 -13.23
C VAL A 8 17.87 -30.41 -12.51
N LEU A 9 16.87 -30.25 -11.62
CA LEU A 9 16.69 -29.04 -10.82
C LEU A 9 17.79 -28.86 -9.76
N SER A 10 18.28 -29.97 -9.18
CA SER A 10 19.38 -29.91 -8.20
C SER A 10 20.72 -29.54 -8.86
N ASN A 11 20.97 -30.02 -10.07
CA ASN A 11 22.22 -29.75 -10.79
C ASN A 11 22.32 -28.32 -11.37
N GLU A 12 21.19 -27.67 -11.73
CA GLU A 12 21.20 -26.24 -12.11
C GLU A 12 21.43 -25.31 -10.89
N LEU A 13 20.84 -25.63 -9.74
CA LEU A 13 21.06 -24.86 -8.50
C LEU A 13 22.49 -25.02 -7.97
N ILE A 14 23.15 -26.16 -8.20
CA ILE A 14 24.56 -26.37 -7.83
C ILE A 14 25.50 -25.65 -8.81
N ARG A 15 25.17 -25.56 -10.11
CA ARG A 15 25.95 -24.77 -11.08
C ARG A 15 25.94 -23.26 -10.80
N LEU A 16 24.84 -22.73 -10.23
CA LEU A 16 24.76 -21.33 -9.80
C LEU A 16 25.51 -21.05 -8.49
N ARG A 17 25.90 -22.08 -7.73
CA ARG A 17 26.56 -21.93 -6.44
C ARG A 17 28.10 -21.96 -6.50
N ILE A 18 28.69 -22.47 -7.60
CA ILE A 18 30.14 -22.69 -7.70
C ILE A 18 30.88 -21.53 -8.42
N SER A 19 30.18 -20.57 -9.05
CA SER A 19 30.81 -19.40 -9.66
C SER A 19 31.00 -18.20 -8.71
N GLY A 20 30.54 -18.28 -7.45
CA GLY A 20 30.66 -17.21 -6.46
C GLY A 20 31.91 -17.31 -5.58
N GLY A 21 33.08 -17.10 -6.16
CA GLY A 21 34.33 -16.95 -5.42
C GLY A 21 34.82 -15.50 -5.42
N ALA A 22 34.92 -14.92 -4.22
CA ALA A 22 35.59 -13.67 -3.84
C ALA A 22 34.79 -12.35 -3.90
N SER A 23 34.25 -11.98 -2.73
CA SER A 23 34.52 -10.71 -2.02
C SER A 23 34.66 -9.44 -2.87
N GLY A 24 33.54 -8.73 -3.02
CA GLY A 24 33.46 -7.35 -3.47
C GLY A 24 32.02 -7.09 -3.91
N VAL A 25 31.25 -6.34 -3.12
CA VAL A 25 29.85 -6.00 -3.43
C VAL A 25 29.87 -5.01 -4.61
N ASP A 26 29.92 -5.56 -5.82
CA ASP A 26 29.79 -4.84 -7.08
C ASP A 26 28.33 -5.04 -7.54
N GLU A 27 27.48 -4.06 -7.22
CA GLU A 27 26.08 -4.05 -7.66
C GLU A 27 26.05 -3.86 -9.20
N GLY A 28 25.85 -4.96 -9.94
CA GLY A 28 26.09 -5.04 -11.38
C GLY A 28 25.41 -3.98 -12.28
N PRO A 29 25.90 -3.83 -13.53
CA PRO A 29 25.40 -2.84 -14.50
C PRO A 29 23.91 -3.08 -14.85
N ILE A 30 23.28 -2.10 -15.51
CA ILE A 30 21.95 -2.29 -16.12
C ILE A 30 22.00 -3.57 -16.97
N THR A 31 21.18 -4.55 -16.60
CA THR A 31 21.21 -5.89 -17.18
C THR A 31 20.29 -6.03 -18.38
N SER A 32 19.25 -5.20 -18.46
CA SER A 32 18.32 -5.20 -19.58
C SER A 32 17.64 -3.84 -19.77
N ARG A 33 17.14 -3.63 -20.99
CA ARG A 33 16.30 -2.49 -21.36
C ARG A 33 15.13 -3.02 -22.19
N SER A 34 13.92 -2.63 -21.82
CA SER A 34 12.68 -3.00 -22.51
C SER A 34 11.71 -1.82 -22.54
N THR A 35 10.54 -2.03 -23.13
CA THR A 35 9.40 -1.11 -23.06
C THR A 35 8.43 -1.50 -21.94
N LEU A 36 7.58 -0.56 -21.53
CA LEU A 36 6.53 -0.80 -20.55
C LEU A 36 5.56 -1.90 -21.00
N ASP A 37 5.15 -1.89 -22.27
CA ASP A 37 4.27 -2.92 -22.84
C ASP A 37 4.90 -4.33 -22.78
N GLU A 38 6.19 -4.44 -23.09
CA GLU A 38 6.93 -5.71 -22.95
C GLU A 38 7.00 -6.16 -21.49
N LEU A 39 7.28 -5.26 -20.54
CA LEU A 39 7.27 -5.57 -19.11
C LEU A 39 5.91 -6.10 -18.66
N ILE A 40 4.83 -5.41 -19.05
CA ILE A 40 3.46 -5.78 -18.66
C ILE A 40 3.13 -7.18 -19.16
N LYS A 41 3.32 -7.43 -20.46
CA LYS A 41 2.93 -8.68 -21.11
C LYS A 41 3.77 -9.87 -20.67
N SER A 42 5.09 -9.69 -20.57
CA SER A 42 6.02 -10.81 -20.33
C SER A 42 6.19 -11.16 -18.86
N THR A 43 6.06 -10.18 -17.97
CA THR A 43 6.50 -10.32 -16.57
C THR A 43 5.38 -9.99 -15.60
N PHE A 44 4.84 -8.77 -15.67
CA PHE A 44 4.00 -8.25 -14.61
C PHE A 44 2.61 -8.88 -14.58
N GLN A 45 1.92 -8.90 -15.72
CA GLN A 45 0.58 -9.46 -15.79
C GLN A 45 0.58 -10.97 -15.47
N PRO A 46 1.49 -11.82 -16.00
CA PRO A 46 1.60 -13.21 -15.57
C PRO A 46 1.86 -13.40 -14.07
N ALA A 47 2.70 -12.55 -13.48
CA ALA A 47 2.98 -12.58 -12.04
C ALA A 47 1.70 -12.28 -11.22
N LEU A 48 0.94 -11.26 -11.61
CA LEU A 48 -0.35 -10.95 -10.96
C LEU A 48 -1.35 -12.11 -11.08
N HIS A 49 -1.47 -12.76 -12.23
CA HIS A 49 -2.38 -13.91 -12.40
C HIS A 49 -1.99 -15.12 -11.54
N THR A 50 -0.69 -15.28 -11.27
CA THR A 50 -0.18 -16.38 -10.43
C THR A 50 -0.28 -16.04 -8.95
N GLN A 51 -0.30 -14.75 -8.60
CA GLN A 51 -0.49 -14.29 -7.24
C GLN A 51 -1.84 -14.77 -6.70
N LYS A 52 -1.88 -15.19 -5.44
CA LYS A 52 -3.12 -15.64 -4.77
C LYS A 52 -3.53 -14.77 -3.60
N ILE A 53 -2.59 -14.01 -3.06
CA ILE A 53 -2.70 -13.28 -1.80
C ILE A 53 -2.04 -11.92 -2.01
N LEU A 54 -2.69 -10.82 -1.61
CA LEU A 54 -2.00 -9.55 -1.51
C LEU A 54 -1.17 -9.52 -0.24
N GLU A 55 0.09 -9.09 -0.34
CA GLU A 55 0.99 -8.98 0.80
C GLU A 55 1.04 -7.51 1.25
N PRO A 56 0.22 -7.11 2.25
CA PRO A 56 0.18 -5.74 2.71
C PRO A 56 1.45 -5.39 3.49
N ILE A 57 1.96 -4.19 3.24
CA ILE A 57 2.99 -3.55 4.06
C ILE A 57 2.25 -2.77 5.15
N VAL A 58 2.30 -3.27 6.39
CA VAL A 58 1.51 -2.72 7.50
C VAL A 58 2.38 -1.87 8.45
N PRO A 59 1.80 -0.84 9.10
CA PRO A 59 2.47 0.01 10.09
C PRO A 59 3.25 -0.71 11.19
N THR A 60 2.79 -1.90 11.56
CA THR A 60 3.37 -2.70 12.65
C THR A 60 4.57 -3.53 12.20
N HIS A 61 4.99 -3.44 10.94
CA HIS A 61 6.13 -4.20 10.42
C HIS A 61 7.45 -3.75 11.09
N PRO A 62 8.34 -4.69 11.49
CA PRO A 62 9.61 -4.36 12.17
C PRO A 62 10.52 -3.40 11.40
N PHE A 63 10.38 -3.31 10.08
CA PHE A 63 11.05 -2.31 9.24
C PHE A 63 10.92 -0.88 9.80
N PHE A 64 9.73 -0.52 10.30
CA PHE A 64 9.44 0.81 10.82
C PHE A 64 10.14 1.13 12.14
N ASP A 65 10.68 0.13 12.86
CA ASP A 65 11.41 0.37 14.12
C ASP A 65 12.66 1.23 13.90
N ARG A 66 13.34 1.05 12.76
CA ARG A 66 14.52 1.85 12.42
C ARG A 66 14.14 3.29 12.08
N ALA A 67 13.08 3.48 11.30
CA ALA A 67 12.56 4.81 11.00
C ALA A 67 12.10 5.53 12.28
N LYS A 68 11.45 4.81 13.20
CA LYS A 68 11.03 5.32 14.51
C LYS A 68 12.21 5.74 15.39
N LYS A 69 13.34 5.02 15.32
CA LYS A 69 14.59 5.43 16.00
C LYS A 69 15.15 6.72 15.43
N LEU A 70 15.13 6.90 14.10
CA LEU A 70 15.58 8.14 13.46
C LEU A 70 14.67 9.32 13.81
N HIS A 71 13.36 9.12 13.73
CA HIS A 71 12.34 10.06 14.19
C HIS A 71 12.62 10.58 15.60
N ARG A 72 12.75 9.67 16.57
CA ARG A 72 13.08 10.02 17.97
C ARG A 72 14.43 10.71 18.14
N LYS A 73 15.44 10.28 17.37
CA LYS A 73 16.80 10.87 17.44
C LYS A 73 16.80 12.34 17.00
N HIS A 74 15.96 12.69 16.04
CA HIS A 74 15.93 14.01 15.43
C HIS A 74 14.79 14.91 15.95
N ASP A 75 14.01 14.42 16.92
CA ASP A 75 12.89 15.14 17.55
C ASP A 75 11.92 15.72 16.51
N TRP A 76 11.57 14.90 15.51
CA TRP A 76 10.58 15.30 14.50
C TRP A 76 9.15 15.24 15.08
N PRO A 77 8.21 16.02 14.53
CA PRO A 77 6.79 15.91 14.89
C PRO A 77 6.23 14.52 14.58
N GLU A 78 5.32 14.00 15.40
CA GLU A 78 4.78 12.64 15.26
C GLU A 78 4.01 12.48 13.94
N GLU A 79 3.29 13.54 13.52
CA GLU A 79 2.54 13.61 12.26
C GLU A 79 3.45 13.32 11.07
N ARG A 80 4.71 13.77 11.13
CA ARG A 80 5.71 13.50 10.09
C ARG A 80 6.02 12.02 9.98
N PHE A 81 6.17 11.35 11.12
CA PHE A 81 6.43 9.91 11.15
C PHE A 81 5.20 9.11 10.72
N GLU A 82 4.00 9.53 11.11
CA GLU A 82 2.75 8.90 10.68
C GLU A 82 2.53 9.02 9.17
N ASN A 83 2.77 10.21 8.60
CA ASN A 83 2.74 10.44 7.16
C ASN A 83 3.76 9.57 6.44
N PHE A 84 5.01 9.54 6.94
CA PHE A 84 6.06 8.69 6.39
C PHE A 84 5.67 7.21 6.40
N GLN A 85 5.10 6.72 7.50
CA GLN A 85 4.66 5.34 7.64
C GLN A 85 3.50 5.03 6.69
N ARG A 86 2.52 5.93 6.60
CA ARG A 86 1.35 5.78 5.71
C ARG A 86 1.74 5.81 4.24
N LEU A 87 2.71 6.64 3.86
CA LEU A 87 3.28 6.71 2.51
C LEU A 87 4.22 5.55 2.18
N LEU A 88 4.61 4.69 3.13
CA LEU A 88 5.41 3.48 2.88
C LEU A 88 4.57 2.20 2.95
N CYS A 89 3.38 2.28 3.53
CA CYS A 89 2.39 1.24 3.46
C CYS A 89 1.85 1.11 2.04
N GLY A 90 1.31 -0.07 1.74
CA GLY A 90 0.79 -0.39 0.42
C GLY A 90 0.77 -1.90 0.19
N THR A 91 0.65 -2.32 -1.07
CA THR A 91 0.68 -3.74 -1.42
C THR A 91 2.03 -4.10 -2.04
N ARG A 92 2.79 -5.00 -1.41
CA ARG A 92 4.15 -5.39 -1.87
C ARG A 92 4.18 -5.90 -3.31
N ASN A 93 3.12 -6.59 -3.72
CA ASN A 93 3.02 -7.18 -5.06
C ASN A 93 2.64 -6.16 -6.14
N PHE A 94 2.30 -4.93 -5.77
CA PHE A 94 2.02 -3.86 -6.72
C PHE A 94 3.30 -3.09 -7.06
N PRO A 95 3.35 -2.44 -8.24
CA PRO A 95 4.43 -1.51 -8.56
C PRO A 95 4.48 -0.41 -7.51
N CYS A 96 5.69 -0.03 -7.06
CA CYS A 96 5.85 1.08 -6.12
C CYS A 96 6.24 2.36 -6.87
N ILE A 97 5.73 3.51 -6.44
CA ILE A 97 6.06 4.81 -7.01
C ILE A 97 7.14 5.48 -6.16
N LEU A 98 8.32 5.66 -6.74
CA LEU A 98 9.42 6.36 -6.10
C LEU A 98 9.40 7.85 -6.46
N LEU A 99 9.22 8.73 -5.47
CA LEU A 99 9.11 10.19 -5.61
C LEU A 99 10.09 10.95 -4.71
N LEU A 100 10.17 12.27 -4.87
CA LEU A 100 10.91 13.15 -3.95
C LEU A 100 10.01 13.60 -2.80
N ASN A 101 10.64 13.91 -1.66
CA ASN A 101 9.94 14.14 -0.39
C ASN A 101 8.81 15.13 -0.56
N PRO A 102 7.58 14.76 -0.16
CA PRO A 102 6.49 15.70 -0.21
C PRO A 102 6.85 16.91 0.64
N LYS A 103 6.43 18.08 0.15
CA LYS A 103 6.48 19.28 0.96
C LYS A 103 5.38 19.18 2.02
N ASN A 104 5.50 19.98 3.08
CA ASN A 104 4.48 20.08 4.12
C ASN A 104 4.21 18.76 4.86
N ASP A 105 5.24 17.93 5.03
CA ASP A 105 5.21 16.64 5.72
C ASP A 105 4.83 16.73 7.21
N LEU A 106 4.68 17.94 7.75
CA LEU A 106 4.22 18.23 9.10
C LEU A 106 2.69 18.37 9.22
N LEU A 107 1.97 18.51 8.11
CA LEU A 107 0.50 18.61 8.12
C LEU A 107 -0.13 17.22 8.34
N PRO A 108 -1.36 17.15 8.86
CA PRO A 108 -2.16 15.91 8.80
C PRO A 108 -2.21 15.37 7.37
N PHE A 109 -2.25 14.06 7.19
CA PHE A 109 -2.08 13.41 5.87
C PHE A 109 -2.97 14.01 4.78
N ASP A 110 -4.28 14.15 5.04
CA ASP A 110 -5.23 14.64 4.03
C ASP A 110 -4.92 16.11 3.67
N GLU A 111 -4.53 16.93 4.66
CA GLU A 111 -4.09 18.31 4.44
C GLU A 111 -2.73 18.38 3.72
N MET A 112 -1.80 17.45 3.98
CA MET A 112 -0.52 17.34 3.28
C MET A 112 -0.73 17.01 1.80
N VAL A 113 -1.66 16.09 1.50
CA VAL A 113 -2.03 15.72 0.14
C VAL A 113 -2.67 16.90 -0.58
N GLU A 114 -3.62 17.59 0.04
CA GLU A 114 -4.26 18.79 -0.52
C GLU A 114 -3.25 19.93 -0.75
N ALA A 115 -2.34 20.15 0.20
CA ALA A 115 -1.33 21.21 0.13
C ALA A 115 -0.15 20.88 -0.80
N THR A 116 -0.07 19.65 -1.34
CA THR A 116 1.02 19.21 -2.21
C THR A 116 0.50 18.86 -3.60
N PRO A 117 0.61 19.76 -4.59
CA PRO A 117 0.02 19.55 -5.92
C PRO A 117 0.42 18.23 -6.59
N THR A 118 1.64 17.74 -6.33
CA THR A 118 2.09 16.43 -6.82
C THR A 118 1.33 15.27 -6.17
N LEU A 119 1.10 15.28 -4.85
CA LEU A 119 0.33 14.25 -4.19
C LEU A 119 -1.14 14.30 -4.62
N THR A 120 -1.72 15.50 -4.73
CA THR A 120 -3.08 15.70 -5.26
C THR A 120 -3.21 15.13 -6.68
N TRP A 121 -2.25 15.43 -7.57
CA TRP A 121 -2.29 14.91 -8.94
C TRP A 121 -2.19 13.38 -8.97
N LEU A 122 -1.35 12.79 -8.12
CA LEU A 122 -1.20 11.34 -8.01
C LEU A 122 -2.47 10.68 -7.49
N GLU A 123 -3.06 11.23 -6.43
CA GLU A 123 -4.33 10.74 -5.86
C GLU A 123 -5.42 10.71 -6.92
N ASN A 124 -5.66 11.83 -7.62
CA ASN A 124 -6.64 11.89 -8.70
C ASN A 124 -6.36 10.88 -9.83
N THR A 125 -5.09 10.69 -10.20
CA THR A 125 -4.70 9.77 -11.28
C THR A 125 -4.92 8.30 -10.89
N LEU A 126 -4.68 7.96 -9.62
CA LEU A 126 -4.87 6.59 -9.10
C LEU A 126 -6.36 6.29 -8.85
N GLU A 127 -7.13 7.26 -8.40
CA GLU A 127 -8.57 7.12 -8.19
C GLU A 127 -9.31 6.78 -9.48
N GLU A 128 -8.90 7.34 -10.62
CA GLU A 128 -9.46 7.04 -11.95
C GLU A 128 -9.41 5.55 -12.30
N ILE A 129 -8.46 4.79 -11.73
CA ILE A 129 -8.31 3.34 -11.91
C ILE A 129 -8.64 2.55 -10.64
N GLY A 130 -9.29 3.18 -9.64
CA GLY A 130 -9.78 2.53 -8.43
C GLY A 130 -8.73 2.21 -7.38
N LEU A 131 -7.57 2.86 -7.39
CA LEU A 131 -6.52 2.72 -6.37
C LEU A 131 -6.45 3.97 -5.48
N ARG A 132 -5.97 3.81 -4.25
CA ARG A 132 -5.73 4.91 -3.31
C ARG A 132 -4.23 5.21 -3.22
N LEU A 133 -3.89 6.43 -2.79
CA LEU A 133 -2.50 6.87 -2.68
C LEU A 133 -1.67 6.00 -1.69
N ASP A 134 -2.32 5.51 -0.62
CA ASP A 134 -1.73 4.63 0.39
C ASP A 134 -1.52 3.18 -0.11
N ASP A 135 -1.87 2.87 -1.36
CA ASP A 135 -1.62 1.54 -1.94
C ASP A 135 -0.21 1.43 -2.60
N VAL A 136 0.47 2.55 -2.91
CA VAL A 136 1.53 2.55 -3.97
C VAL A 136 2.77 3.45 -3.78
N ILE A 137 3.00 4.17 -2.68
CA ILE A 137 4.20 5.04 -2.54
C ILE A 137 5.26 4.42 -1.60
N PRO A 138 6.56 4.66 -1.86
CA PRO A 138 7.53 4.76 -0.77
C PRO A 138 8.66 5.81 -0.97
N GLU A 139 9.35 6.23 0.12
CA GLU A 139 10.42 7.25 0.06
C GLU A 139 11.56 7.26 1.13
N MET A 140 12.51 8.21 0.99
CA MET A 140 13.80 8.47 1.71
C MET A 140 15.02 7.57 1.37
N PHE A 141 15.92 8.01 0.48
CA PHE A 141 16.96 7.19 -0.19
C PHE A 141 17.63 6.04 0.60
N GLY A 142 18.23 6.29 1.77
CA GLY A 142 18.86 5.20 2.54
C GLY A 142 17.84 4.20 3.09
N LEU A 143 16.72 4.72 3.62
CA LEU A 143 15.57 3.90 4.02
C LEU A 143 14.88 3.28 2.81
N THR A 144 14.95 3.90 1.63
CA THR A 144 14.44 3.37 0.36
C THR A 144 15.23 2.12 -0.03
N LEU A 145 16.55 2.13 0.06
CA LEU A 145 17.35 0.93 -0.23
C LEU A 145 17.06 -0.19 0.78
N ASP A 146 16.92 0.16 2.07
CA ASP A 146 16.52 -0.82 3.08
C ASP A 146 15.11 -1.38 2.84
N PHE A 147 14.19 -0.52 2.39
CA PHE A 147 12.81 -0.90 2.05
C PHE A 147 12.79 -1.83 0.84
N ILE A 148 13.52 -1.48 -0.22
CA ILE A 148 13.68 -2.32 -1.41
C ILE A 148 14.27 -3.68 -1.03
N ARG A 149 15.29 -3.70 -0.15
CA ARG A 149 15.90 -4.94 0.35
C ARG A 149 14.90 -5.81 1.11
N GLU A 150 14.17 -5.21 2.06
CA GLU A 150 13.24 -5.91 2.93
C GLU A 150 12.06 -6.49 2.12
N PHE A 151 11.46 -5.67 1.28
CA PHE A 151 10.23 -6.01 0.56
C PHE A 151 10.47 -6.58 -0.84
N LYS A 152 11.72 -6.63 -1.30
CA LYS A 152 12.14 -7.21 -2.60
C LYS A 152 11.24 -6.77 -3.75
N LEU A 153 11.12 -5.45 -3.91
CA LEU A 153 10.16 -4.85 -4.85
C LEU A 153 10.51 -5.21 -6.29
N PRO A 154 9.62 -5.88 -7.04
CA PRO A 154 9.95 -6.35 -8.39
C PRO A 154 9.86 -5.24 -9.44
N ILE A 155 9.04 -4.21 -9.21
CA ILE A 155 8.77 -3.13 -10.16
C ILE A 155 8.68 -1.80 -9.42
N ILE A 156 9.42 -0.81 -9.90
CA ILE A 156 9.44 0.56 -9.37
C ILE A 156 9.13 1.52 -10.52
N LEU A 157 8.09 2.33 -10.38
CA LEU A 157 7.89 3.52 -11.20
C LEU A 157 8.70 4.67 -10.60
N SER A 158 9.82 5.02 -11.23
CA SER A 158 10.61 6.16 -10.79
C SER A 158 10.07 7.45 -11.37
N CYS A 159 9.64 8.35 -10.48
CA CYS A 159 9.30 9.74 -10.80
C CYS A 159 10.38 10.71 -10.28
N GLN A 160 11.57 10.19 -9.95
CA GLN A 160 12.71 10.99 -9.51
C GLN A 160 13.57 11.38 -10.71
N CYS A 161 13.25 12.52 -11.33
CA CYS A 161 14.13 13.13 -12.32
C CYS A 161 15.36 13.72 -11.62
N PHE A 162 16.39 12.89 -11.42
CA PHE A 162 17.63 13.35 -10.83
C PHE A 162 18.38 14.23 -11.83
N ARG A 163 18.54 15.50 -11.48
CA ARG A 163 19.64 16.32 -11.96
C ARG A 163 20.72 16.28 -10.88
N PRO A 164 22.02 16.18 -11.22
CA PRO A 164 23.08 16.29 -10.24
C PRO A 164 22.85 17.54 -9.38
N PHE A 165 22.47 17.34 -8.12
CA PHE A 165 22.26 18.44 -7.18
C PHE A 165 23.61 19.10 -6.89
N GLN A 166 23.70 20.41 -7.08
CA GLN A 166 24.89 21.21 -6.72
C GLN A 166 24.72 21.99 -5.39
N HIS A 167 23.74 21.67 -4.53
CA HIS A 167 23.50 22.46 -3.30
C HIS A 167 23.76 21.74 -1.98
N GLU A 168 24.29 22.51 -1.04
CA GLU A 168 24.87 22.20 0.28
C GLU A 168 23.96 21.49 1.29
N ARG A 169 22.64 21.39 1.05
CA ARG A 169 21.68 20.94 2.08
C ARG A 169 21.81 19.45 2.45
N TRP A 170 22.28 18.61 1.53
CA TRP A 170 22.39 17.15 1.72
C TRP A 170 23.78 16.59 1.40
N GLY A 171 24.75 17.45 1.08
CA GLY A 171 26.09 17.05 0.66
C GLY A 171 26.13 16.39 -0.73
N SER A 172 27.34 16.16 -1.26
CA SER A 172 27.50 15.32 -2.45
C SER A 172 27.30 13.85 -2.05
N PHE A 173 26.19 13.27 -2.47
CA PHE A 173 25.87 11.87 -2.24
C PHE A 173 26.10 11.09 -3.55
N ASN A 174 26.99 10.09 -3.51
CA ASN A 174 27.33 9.25 -4.65
C ASN A 174 27.03 7.78 -4.30
N HIS A 175 26.07 7.19 -5.01
CA HIS A 175 25.68 5.78 -4.87
C HIS A 175 25.16 5.29 -6.22
N ASP A 176 25.56 4.09 -6.66
CA ASP A 176 25.23 3.59 -8.00
C ASP A 176 23.72 3.42 -8.23
N MET A 177 22.99 3.03 -7.18
CA MET A 177 21.54 2.99 -7.16
C MET A 177 20.86 4.32 -7.48
N ILE A 178 21.51 5.48 -7.27
CA ILE A 178 20.95 6.77 -7.68
C ILE A 178 20.66 6.72 -9.18
N ARG A 179 21.63 6.32 -10.00
CA ARG A 179 21.46 6.31 -11.46
C ARG A 179 20.43 5.27 -11.91
N LYS A 180 20.39 4.12 -11.24
CA LYS A 180 19.48 3.01 -11.56
C LYS A 180 18.02 3.33 -11.19
N LEU A 181 17.82 4.02 -10.06
CA LEU A 181 16.52 4.45 -9.56
C LEU A 181 16.10 5.83 -10.08
N SER A 182 16.97 6.56 -10.78
CA SER A 182 16.62 7.84 -11.39
C SER A 182 15.82 7.67 -12.67
N SER A 183 14.94 8.62 -12.92
CA SER A 183 14.17 8.70 -14.14
C SER A 183 14.56 9.88 -15.03
N SER A 184 14.06 9.88 -16.26
CA SER A 184 14.24 10.98 -17.20
C SER A 184 12.99 11.18 -18.06
N MET A 185 12.74 12.43 -18.47
CA MET A 185 11.64 12.77 -19.39
C MET A 185 11.70 11.94 -20.68
N ILE A 186 12.89 11.82 -21.28
CA ILE A 186 13.11 11.04 -22.52
C ILE A 186 12.80 9.56 -22.27
N GLY A 187 13.18 9.02 -21.10
CA GLY A 187 12.87 7.66 -20.71
C GLY A 187 11.36 7.44 -20.60
N ALA A 188 10.65 8.37 -19.97
CA ALA A 188 9.20 8.32 -19.80
C ALA A 188 8.42 8.44 -21.10
N GLU A 189 8.77 9.40 -21.97
CA GLU A 189 8.15 9.55 -23.30
C GLU A 189 8.32 8.29 -24.16
N ARG A 190 9.45 7.58 -23.98
CA ARG A 190 9.73 6.30 -24.65
C ARG A 190 9.22 5.09 -23.88
N GLN A 191 8.55 5.29 -22.74
CA GLN A 191 8.11 4.25 -21.81
C GLN A 191 9.21 3.20 -21.54
N THR A 192 10.44 3.68 -21.35
CA THR A 192 11.62 2.84 -21.14
C THR A 192 11.54 2.18 -19.76
N VAL A 193 11.87 0.90 -19.71
CA VAL A 193 12.08 0.12 -18.50
C VAL A 193 13.54 -0.29 -18.42
N LEU A 194 14.14 -0.09 -17.25
CA LEU A 194 15.51 -0.53 -16.94
C LEU A 194 15.44 -1.73 -16.01
N GLY A 195 16.02 -2.85 -16.40
CA GLY A 195 16.21 -4.01 -15.53
C GLY A 195 17.60 -4.00 -14.92
N PHE A 196 17.68 -4.19 -13.61
CA PHE A 196 18.96 -4.35 -12.91
C PHE A 196 18.79 -5.23 -11.67
N HIS A 197 19.88 -5.88 -11.26
CA HIS A 197 19.91 -6.63 -10.02
C HIS A 197 20.20 -5.71 -8.84
N PHE A 198 19.45 -5.89 -7.76
CA PHE A 198 19.74 -5.34 -6.45
C PHE A 198 19.84 -6.51 -5.49
N GLU A 199 21.07 -6.80 -5.05
CA GLU A 199 21.40 -8.01 -4.30
C GLU A 199 20.91 -9.27 -5.04
N GLU A 200 20.01 -10.06 -4.43
CA GLU A 200 19.55 -11.34 -4.96
C GLU A 200 18.29 -11.26 -5.84
N HIS A 201 17.80 -10.07 -6.20
CA HIS A 201 16.57 -9.94 -6.98
C HIS A 201 16.67 -8.92 -8.13
N LEU A 202 15.89 -9.18 -9.17
CA LEU A 202 15.75 -8.32 -10.34
C LEU A 202 14.69 -7.25 -10.08
N ILE A 203 15.05 -5.99 -10.31
CA ILE A 203 14.15 -4.84 -10.24
C ILE A 203 13.94 -4.30 -11.65
N HIS A 204 12.68 -4.04 -11.98
CA HIS A 204 12.29 -3.31 -13.19
C HIS A 204 11.94 -1.87 -12.83
N CYS A 205 12.83 -0.95 -13.18
CA CYS A 205 12.58 0.49 -12.99
C CYS A 205 11.93 1.07 -14.25
N VAL A 206 10.62 1.33 -14.16
CA VAL A 206 9.85 2.06 -15.16
C VAL A 206 10.20 3.55 -15.06
N GLN A 207 10.55 4.16 -16.19
CA GLN A 207 10.92 5.57 -16.25
C GLN A 207 9.64 6.42 -16.29
N GLY A 208 9.42 7.24 -15.26
CA GLY A 208 8.41 8.30 -15.22
C GLY A 208 9.06 9.69 -15.08
N PHE A 209 8.29 10.68 -14.66
CA PHE A 209 8.82 11.98 -14.25
C PHE A 209 7.97 12.60 -13.16
N HIS A 210 8.56 13.56 -12.44
CA HIS A 210 7.89 14.22 -11.33
C HIS A 210 6.69 15.04 -11.85
N PRO A 211 5.46 14.82 -11.34
CA PRO A 211 4.27 15.54 -11.79
C PRO A 211 4.39 17.07 -11.70
N ALA A 212 5.21 17.57 -10.77
CA ALA A 212 5.52 19.02 -10.71
C ALA A 212 6.08 19.63 -12.01
N ALA A 213 6.62 18.81 -12.93
CA ALA A 213 7.03 19.28 -14.26
C ALA A 213 5.88 19.87 -15.08
N LEU A 214 4.64 19.46 -14.81
CA LEU A 214 3.43 19.94 -15.49
C LEU A 214 3.18 21.45 -15.23
N TYR A 215 3.54 21.94 -14.04
CA TYR A 215 3.29 23.34 -13.65
C TYR A 215 4.33 24.34 -14.18
N HIS A 216 5.32 23.89 -14.96
CA HIS A 216 6.46 24.70 -15.38
C HIS A 216 6.64 24.78 -16.91
N VAL A 217 5.61 24.43 -17.66
CA VAL A 217 5.63 24.39 -19.13
C VAL A 217 4.43 25.11 -19.74
N ASP A 218 4.49 25.39 -21.04
CA ASP A 218 3.33 25.88 -21.79
C ASP A 218 2.21 24.82 -21.85
N TYR A 219 0.99 25.28 -22.11
CA TYR A 219 -0.22 24.45 -22.09
C TYR A 219 -0.18 23.25 -23.05
N GLU A 220 0.35 23.41 -24.27
CA GLU A 220 0.43 22.28 -25.20
C GLU A 220 1.40 21.21 -24.71
N ARG A 221 2.52 21.64 -24.14
CA ARG A 221 3.51 20.74 -23.55
C ARG A 221 2.96 20.11 -22.27
N GLU A 222 2.26 20.85 -21.43
CA GLU A 222 1.57 20.33 -20.25
C GLU A 222 0.64 19.18 -20.63
N GLN A 223 -0.26 19.38 -21.59
CA GLN A 223 -1.19 18.35 -22.04
C GLN A 223 -0.48 17.10 -22.57
N ARG A 224 0.60 17.26 -23.35
CA ARG A 224 1.37 16.12 -23.86
C ARG A 224 2.03 15.34 -22.72
N LEU A 225 2.61 16.05 -21.75
CA LEU A 225 3.26 15.44 -20.60
C LEU A 225 2.23 14.75 -19.69
N ASP A 226 1.15 15.42 -19.33
CA ASP A 226 0.07 14.86 -18.51
C ASP A 226 -0.47 13.57 -19.14
N LYS A 227 -0.80 13.60 -20.44
CA LYS A 227 -1.22 12.41 -21.19
C LYS A 227 -0.18 11.28 -21.12
N SER A 228 1.09 11.60 -21.32
CA SER A 228 2.17 10.60 -21.29
C SER A 228 2.31 9.96 -19.90
N LEU A 229 2.27 10.76 -18.84
CA LEU A 229 2.43 10.25 -17.47
C LEU A 229 1.22 9.44 -17.05
N ARG A 230 -0.01 9.94 -17.30
CA ARG A 230 -1.24 9.18 -17.09
C ARG A 230 -1.25 7.85 -17.81
N GLN A 231 -0.77 7.81 -19.06
CA GLN A 231 -0.68 6.57 -19.80
C GLN A 231 0.26 5.55 -19.14
N ILE A 232 1.43 5.99 -18.64
CA ILE A 232 2.35 5.12 -17.88
C ILE A 232 1.67 4.57 -16.63
N PHE A 233 1.03 5.45 -15.86
CA PHE A 233 0.31 5.08 -14.64
C PHE A 233 -0.80 4.07 -14.95
N HIS A 234 -1.66 4.39 -15.90
CA HIS A 234 -2.76 3.51 -16.29
C HIS A 234 -2.24 2.15 -16.74
N SER A 235 -1.30 2.09 -17.70
CA SER A 235 -0.77 0.82 -18.18
C SER A 235 -0.11 -0.01 -17.07
N LEU A 236 0.56 0.63 -16.12
CA LEU A 236 1.27 -0.06 -15.05
C LEU A 236 0.36 -0.49 -13.90
N PHE A 237 -0.69 0.26 -13.57
CA PHE A 237 -1.50 0.04 -12.37
C PHE A 237 -2.91 -0.49 -12.66
N GLU A 238 -3.45 -0.31 -13.87
CA GLU A 238 -4.73 -0.92 -14.29
C GLU A 238 -4.77 -2.44 -14.03
N PRO A 239 -3.70 -3.23 -14.28
CA PRO A 239 -3.72 -4.65 -13.95
C PRO A 239 -3.95 -4.97 -12.47
N CYS A 240 -3.67 -4.02 -11.56
CA CYS A 240 -3.89 -4.15 -10.12
C CYS A 240 -5.33 -3.84 -9.69
N ALA A 241 -6.07 -3.04 -10.45
CA ALA A 241 -7.41 -2.55 -10.06
C ALA A 241 -8.42 -3.66 -9.67
N PRO A 242 -8.48 -4.82 -10.37
CA PRO A 242 -9.39 -5.91 -9.99
C PRO A 242 -9.12 -6.44 -8.58
N TRP A 243 -7.86 -6.44 -8.13
CA TRP A 243 -7.47 -6.94 -6.82
C TRP A 243 -8.00 -6.07 -5.68
N GLN A 244 -8.10 -4.75 -5.89
CA GLN A 244 -8.73 -3.84 -4.92
C GLN A 244 -10.22 -4.16 -4.77
N THR A 245 -10.90 -4.37 -5.90
CA THR A 245 -12.35 -4.65 -5.94
C THR A 245 -12.67 -6.00 -5.28
N GLU A 246 -11.87 -7.03 -5.56
CA GLU A 246 -12.03 -8.35 -4.93
C GLU A 246 -11.77 -8.31 -3.42
N ASN A 247 -10.78 -7.54 -2.97
CA ASN A 247 -10.50 -7.39 -1.53
C ASN A 247 -11.56 -6.58 -0.81
N LEU A 248 -12.09 -5.52 -1.43
CA LEU A 248 -13.27 -4.80 -0.93
C LEU A 248 -14.45 -5.76 -0.77
N GLY A 249 -14.71 -6.61 -1.77
CA GLY A 249 -15.73 -7.66 -1.71
C GLY A 249 -15.51 -8.64 -0.55
N LYS A 250 -14.33 -9.25 -0.46
CA LYS A 250 -13.98 -10.19 0.61
C LYS A 250 -14.04 -9.56 2.01
N SER A 251 -13.61 -8.31 2.15
CA SER A 251 -13.69 -7.54 3.40
C SER A 251 -15.13 -7.26 3.80
N LEU A 252 -15.98 -6.88 2.84
CA LEU A 252 -17.40 -6.64 3.07
C LEU A 252 -18.12 -7.94 3.45
N ASP A 253 -17.83 -9.05 2.78
CA ASP A 253 -18.38 -10.36 3.10
C ASP A 253 -17.97 -10.84 4.50
N GLY A 254 -16.69 -10.68 4.86
CA GLY A 254 -16.17 -11.02 6.20
C GLY A 254 -16.79 -10.16 7.32
N LYS A 255 -16.97 -8.86 7.08
CA LYS A 255 -17.69 -7.96 8.01
C LYS A 255 -19.16 -8.35 8.14
N THR A 256 -19.82 -8.67 7.03
CA THR A 256 -21.21 -9.11 7.00
C THR A 256 -21.39 -10.41 7.79
N GLU A 257 -20.48 -11.36 7.63
CA GLU A 257 -20.51 -12.63 8.37
C GLU A 257 -20.26 -12.42 9.87
N SER A 258 -19.32 -11.55 10.23
CA SER A 258 -19.08 -11.18 11.64
C SER A 258 -20.31 -10.55 12.29
N ILE A 259 -21.03 -9.70 11.56
CA ILE A 259 -22.29 -9.09 12.03
C ILE A 259 -23.37 -10.16 12.21
N LYS A 260 -23.50 -11.12 11.30
CA LYS A 260 -24.47 -12.23 11.45
C LYS A 260 -24.19 -13.07 12.69
N ILE A 261 -22.92 -13.41 12.92
CA ILE A 261 -22.51 -14.17 14.11
C ILE A 261 -22.86 -13.40 15.38
N LEU A 262 -22.56 -12.09 15.43
CA LEU A 262 -22.90 -11.24 16.57
C LEU A 262 -24.41 -11.18 16.82
N ILE A 263 -25.22 -11.02 15.76
CA ILE A 263 -26.68 -11.04 15.87
C ILE A 263 -27.18 -12.38 16.43
N GLN A 264 -26.60 -13.49 15.99
CA GLN A 264 -26.97 -14.82 16.48
C GLN A 264 -26.62 -15.00 17.96
N GLN A 265 -25.45 -14.52 18.39
CA GLN A 265 -25.05 -14.52 19.79
C GLN A 265 -25.97 -13.65 20.66
N LEU A 266 -26.35 -12.48 20.17
CA LEU A 266 -27.28 -11.58 20.88
C LEU A 266 -28.67 -12.20 21.02
N ARG A 267 -29.17 -12.90 19.98
CA ARG A 267 -30.44 -13.64 20.05
C ARG A 267 -30.39 -14.78 21.07
N LEU A 268 -29.28 -15.53 21.15
CA LEU A 268 -29.08 -16.58 22.16
C LEU A 268 -29.07 -15.99 23.57
N SER A 269 -28.29 -14.93 23.80
CA SER A 269 -28.21 -14.27 25.10
C SER A 269 -29.55 -13.65 25.53
N ALA A 270 -30.33 -13.09 24.61
CA ALA A 270 -31.67 -12.59 24.88
C ALA A 270 -32.63 -13.72 25.30
N ALA A 271 -32.58 -14.87 24.63
CA ALA A 271 -33.39 -16.03 24.99
C ALA A 271 -33.03 -16.59 26.38
N GLU A 272 -31.73 -16.67 26.69
CA GLU A 272 -31.24 -17.05 28.03
C GLU A 272 -31.72 -16.07 29.10
N TYR A 273 -31.67 -14.76 28.81
CA TYR A 273 -32.17 -13.73 29.72
C TYR A 273 -33.68 -13.84 29.94
N ASP A 274 -34.46 -14.07 28.88
CA ASP A 274 -35.91 -14.27 28.98
C ASP A 274 -36.23 -15.53 29.80
N GLU A 275 -35.48 -16.61 29.64
CA GLU A 275 -35.63 -17.82 30.45
C GLU A 275 -35.34 -17.55 31.94
N LEU A 276 -34.22 -16.88 32.24
CA LEU A 276 -33.87 -16.47 33.60
C LEU A 276 -34.94 -15.56 34.20
N ARG A 277 -35.50 -14.64 33.42
CA ARG A 277 -36.59 -13.76 33.83
C ARG A 277 -37.86 -14.55 34.15
N MET A 278 -38.23 -15.51 33.30
CA MET A 278 -39.39 -16.38 33.54
C MET A 278 -39.22 -17.23 34.80
N ARG A 279 -38.01 -17.76 35.04
CA ARG A 279 -37.68 -18.48 36.29
C ARG A 279 -37.70 -17.54 37.51
N GLY A 280 -37.21 -16.31 37.38
CA GLY A 280 -37.27 -15.30 38.44
C GLY A 280 -38.70 -14.90 38.79
N HIS A 281 -39.58 -14.80 37.78
CA HIS A 281 -41.01 -14.56 37.97
C HIS A 281 -41.69 -15.72 38.71
N SER A 282 -41.41 -16.98 38.35
CA SER A 282 -42.00 -18.14 39.05
C SER A 282 -41.53 -18.26 40.51
N LEU A 283 -40.36 -17.69 40.84
CA LEU A 283 -39.82 -17.60 42.19
C LEU A 283 -40.24 -16.32 42.95
N GLY A 284 -41.08 -15.47 42.36
CA GLY A 284 -41.60 -14.26 43.01
C GLY A 284 -40.62 -13.09 43.10
N MET A 285 -39.55 -13.06 42.28
CA MET A 285 -38.45 -12.08 42.38
C MET A 285 -38.53 -10.90 41.39
N SER A 286 -39.68 -10.58 40.80
CA SER A 286 -39.73 -9.58 39.72
C SER A 286 -39.90 -8.13 40.18
N GLN A 287 -38.97 -7.25 39.78
CA GLN A 287 -39.23 -5.82 39.62
C GLN A 287 -39.51 -5.53 38.14
N HIS A 288 -40.65 -4.91 37.82
CA HIS A 288 -40.97 -4.49 36.46
C HIS A 288 -40.07 -3.32 36.05
N ARG A 289 -39.26 -3.54 35.00
CA ARG A 289 -38.63 -2.46 34.23
C ARG A 289 -39.38 -2.36 32.90
N GLU A 290 -40.18 -1.32 32.74
CA GLU A 290 -40.83 -1.00 31.46
C GLU A 290 -39.77 -0.53 30.45
N GLY A 291 -39.86 -1.00 29.20
CA GLY A 291 -39.09 -0.48 28.06
C GLY A 291 -38.06 -1.40 27.40
N LEU A 292 -38.01 -2.70 27.71
CA LEU A 292 -37.02 -3.62 27.12
C LEU A 292 -37.50 -4.25 25.81
N ILE A 293 -36.62 -4.16 24.81
CA ILE A 293 -36.72 -4.72 23.45
C ILE A 293 -36.85 -6.25 23.54
N THR A 294 -37.85 -6.84 22.91
CA THR A 294 -38.08 -8.30 22.92
C THR A 294 -37.28 -8.99 21.82
N ALA A 295 -36.92 -10.27 22.02
CA ALA A 295 -36.19 -11.07 21.03
C ALA A 295 -36.89 -11.15 19.65
N GLU A 296 -38.22 -11.04 19.63
CA GLU A 296 -39.06 -11.01 18.42
C GLU A 296 -38.79 -9.77 17.53
N GLN A 297 -38.27 -8.67 18.10
CA GLN A 297 -37.98 -7.45 17.33
C GLN A 297 -36.72 -7.56 16.46
N TRP A 298 -35.97 -8.67 16.59
CA TRP A 298 -34.71 -8.92 15.90
C TRP A 298 -34.86 -9.76 14.63
N ASP A 299 -36.09 -10.02 14.16
CA ASP A 299 -36.40 -11.03 13.12
C ASP A 299 -35.64 -10.84 11.79
N ASN A 300 -35.30 -9.58 11.43
CA ASN A 300 -34.49 -9.27 10.25
C ASN A 300 -33.23 -8.47 10.65
N THR A 301 -32.07 -8.85 10.09
CA THR A 301 -30.77 -8.16 10.16
C THR A 301 -30.87 -6.64 9.99
N GLU A 302 -31.67 -6.17 9.03
CA GLU A 302 -31.88 -4.74 8.76
C GLU A 302 -32.61 -4.03 9.91
N LYS A 303 -33.61 -4.69 10.52
CA LYS A 303 -34.31 -4.17 11.71
C LYS A 303 -33.39 -4.17 12.93
N ALA A 304 -32.59 -5.21 13.11
CA ALA A 304 -31.61 -5.29 14.19
C ALA A 304 -30.56 -4.17 14.09
N LEU A 305 -30.02 -3.92 12.89
CA LEU A 305 -29.10 -2.80 12.64
C LEU A 305 -29.75 -1.45 12.92
N ASN A 306 -30.98 -1.23 12.45
CA ASN A 306 -31.72 0.01 12.69
C ASN A 306 -32.04 0.27 14.17
N LEU A 307 -32.09 -0.77 15.01
CA LEU A 307 -32.28 -0.64 16.46
C LEU A 307 -30.95 -0.44 17.21
N ILE A 308 -29.88 -1.11 16.77
CA ILE A 308 -28.56 -1.05 17.43
C ILE A 308 -27.83 0.26 17.12
N VAL A 309 -27.90 0.74 15.88
CA VAL A 309 -27.16 1.94 15.44
C VAL A 309 -27.49 3.17 16.31
N PRO A 310 -28.76 3.52 16.56
CA PRO A 310 -29.09 4.64 17.46
C PRO A 310 -28.59 4.45 18.90
N LEU A 311 -28.62 3.22 19.43
CA LEU A 311 -28.17 2.91 20.80
C LEU A 311 -26.65 3.06 20.97
N LEU A 312 -25.89 2.74 19.92
CA LEU A 312 -24.43 2.96 19.90
C LEU A 312 -24.11 4.46 19.84
N PHE A 313 -24.88 5.25 19.07
CA PHE A 313 -24.70 6.71 19.01
C PHE A 313 -25.10 7.43 20.30
N LEU A 314 -26.15 6.97 21.00
CA LEU A 314 -26.58 7.53 22.29
C LEU A 314 -25.51 7.39 23.39
N ASN A 315 -24.71 6.32 23.38
CA ASN A 315 -23.65 6.10 24.37
C ASN A 315 -22.36 6.89 24.11
N THR A 316 -22.23 7.58 22.97
CA THR A 316 -21.07 8.43 22.67
C THR A 316 -21.25 9.89 23.06
N SER A 317 -22.47 10.33 23.39
CA SER A 317 -22.77 11.71 23.79
C SER A 317 -22.73 11.97 25.30
N THR A 318 -22.45 10.97 26.14
CA THR A 318 -22.23 11.19 27.59
C THR A 318 -20.76 11.48 27.91
N LYS A 319 -20.20 12.55 27.30
CA LYS A 319 -19.14 13.30 27.99
C LYS A 319 -19.82 14.22 28.99
N SER A 320 -19.86 13.80 30.25
CA SER A 320 -20.22 14.70 31.35
C SER A 320 -19.18 15.83 31.46
N PRO A 321 -19.61 17.06 31.78
CA PRO A 321 -18.72 18.17 32.02
C PRO A 321 -18.08 18.02 33.41
N LEU A 322 -16.75 18.08 33.45
CA LEU A 322 -15.96 18.57 34.59
C LEU A 322 -14.80 19.39 34.03
#